data_AF-A0A2U1W1A3-F1
#
_entry.id   AF-A0A2U1W1A3-F1
#
_cell.length_a   1.000
_cell.length_b   1.000
_cell.length_c   1.000
_cell.angle_alpha   90.00
_cell.angle_beta   90.00
_cell.angle_gamma   90.00
#
_symmetry.space_group_name_H-M   'P 1'
#
loop_
_entity.id
_entity.type
_entity.pdbx_description
1 polymer ?
#
loop_
_entity_poly.entity_id
_entity_poly.type
_entity_poly.pdbx_seq_one_letter_code
_entity_poly.pdbx_strand_id
1 'polypeptide(L)'
;MMRCQRRSVTLAESSCAASWETAQKKRPEPWEGRWHCRSCALGAEKAGKPLPQTAIAADALSCLCPRCFRPAPRLINGHLCVSCYNRDREVARGRNAKGGVPRLTAKLHNLTILIVEAGAVRRETLDRVTGPQEAMIMLAKRARRPIAFLRPIHRIGPAGLPPISEAMQLELPL
;
A
#
# COMPACT_ATOMS: atom_id res chain seq x y z
N MET A 1 -10.88 -18.05 -29.38
CA MET A 1 -9.66 -18.34 -28.59
C MET A 1 -8.70 -17.17 -28.74
N MET A 2 -7.94 -16.80 -27.71
CA MET A 2 -7.01 -15.67 -27.72
C MET A 2 -5.68 -16.04 -27.04
N ARG A 3 -4.59 -15.38 -27.45
CA ARG A 3 -3.25 -15.54 -26.84
C ARG A 3 -3.02 -14.47 -25.78
N CYS A 4 -2.89 -14.88 -24.53
CA CYS A 4 -2.53 -13.97 -23.44
C CYS A 4 -1.01 -13.87 -23.32
N GLN A 5 -0.45 -12.73 -23.73
CA GLN A 5 1.00 -12.47 -23.64
C GLN A 5 1.50 -12.42 -22.18
N ARG A 6 0.69 -11.89 -21.25
CA ARG A 6 1.08 -11.75 -19.83
C ARG A 6 1.26 -13.10 -19.11
N ARG A 7 0.49 -14.11 -19.50
CA ARG A 7 0.52 -15.45 -18.89
C ARG A 7 1.14 -16.50 -19.82
N SER A 8 1.48 -16.12 -21.05
CA SER A 8 1.98 -17.02 -22.09
C SER A 8 1.09 -18.25 -22.35
N VAL A 9 -0.23 -18.07 -22.34
CA VAL A 9 -1.22 -19.15 -22.56
C VAL A 9 -2.26 -18.76 -23.62
N THR A 10 -2.84 -19.77 -24.27
CA THR A 10 -4.01 -19.63 -25.15
C THR A 10 -5.26 -20.01 -24.37
N LEU A 11 -6.28 -19.15 -24.36
CA LEU A 11 -7.51 -19.34 -23.58
C LEU A 11 -8.72 -18.78 -24.33
N ALA A 12 -9.92 -19.20 -23.94
CA ALA A 12 -11.16 -18.59 -24.43
C ALA A 12 -11.29 -17.16 -23.89
N GLU A 13 -11.98 -16.29 -24.64
CA GLU A 13 -12.21 -14.89 -24.21
C GLU A 13 -13.02 -14.83 -22.91
N SER A 14 -14.02 -15.71 -22.78
CA SER A 14 -14.80 -15.88 -21.55
C SER A 14 -13.94 -16.26 -20.34
N SER A 15 -12.94 -17.12 -20.53
CA SER A 15 -11.98 -17.47 -19.47
C SER A 15 -11.07 -16.31 -19.09
N CYS A 16 -10.73 -15.43 -20.05
CA CYS A 16 -9.96 -14.23 -19.76
C CYS A 16 -10.76 -13.25 -18.91
N ALA A 17 -12.00 -12.97 -19.32
CA ALA A 17 -12.94 -12.14 -18.57
C ALA A 17 -13.14 -12.68 -17.15
N ALA A 18 -13.45 -13.98 -16.99
CA ALA A 18 -13.65 -14.60 -15.69
C ALA A 18 -12.40 -14.54 -14.79
N SER A 19 -11.20 -14.73 -15.37
CA SER A 19 -9.94 -14.61 -14.63
C SER A 19 -9.72 -13.18 -14.11
N TRP A 20 -10.04 -12.18 -14.93
CA TRP A 20 -9.97 -10.78 -14.53
C TRP A 20 -10.99 -10.45 -13.45
N GLU A 21 -12.27 -10.82 -13.63
CA GLU A 21 -13.31 -10.54 -12.64
C GLU A 21 -13.02 -11.17 -11.28
N THR A 22 -12.50 -12.39 -11.28
CA THR A 22 -12.14 -13.07 -10.03
C THR A 22 -10.98 -12.37 -9.34
N ALA A 23 -10.01 -11.85 -10.11
CA ALA A 23 -8.90 -11.06 -9.57
C ALA A 23 -9.37 -9.72 -8.96
N GLN A 24 -10.47 -9.14 -9.46
CA GLN A 24 -11.10 -7.96 -8.87
C GLN A 24 -11.86 -8.28 -7.57
N LYS A 25 -12.54 -9.44 -7.50
CA LYS A 25 -13.28 -9.88 -6.31
C LYS A 25 -12.35 -10.26 -5.15
N LYS A 26 -11.28 -11.00 -5.44
CA LYS A 26 -10.27 -11.42 -4.47
C LYS A 26 -8.90 -11.14 -5.05
N ARG A 27 -8.15 -10.25 -4.39
CA ARG A 27 -6.80 -9.91 -4.82
C ARG A 27 -5.94 -11.18 -4.80
N PRO A 28 -5.41 -11.61 -5.95
CA PRO A 28 -4.54 -12.79 -6.02
C PRO A 28 -3.20 -12.49 -5.38
N GLU A 29 -2.55 -13.51 -4.84
CA GLU A 29 -1.18 -13.41 -4.35
C GLU A 29 -0.15 -13.37 -5.51
N PRO A 30 1.07 -12.85 -5.30
CA PRO A 30 2.09 -12.72 -6.34
C PRO A 30 2.47 -14.00 -7.09
N TRP A 31 2.33 -15.16 -6.44
CA TRP A 31 2.64 -16.46 -7.02
C TRP A 31 1.46 -17.12 -7.75
N GLU A 32 0.26 -16.55 -7.70
CA GLU A 32 -0.89 -17.06 -8.44
C GLU A 32 -0.85 -16.59 -9.91
N GLY A 33 -1.20 -17.45 -10.87
CA GLY A 33 -1.25 -17.05 -12.28
C GLY A 33 -2.23 -15.89 -12.58
N ARG A 34 -3.25 -15.70 -11.73
CA ARG A 34 -4.20 -14.57 -11.79
C ARG A 34 -3.61 -13.25 -11.33
N TRP A 35 -2.43 -13.24 -10.70
CA TRP A 35 -1.69 -12.03 -10.33
C TRP A 35 -1.56 -11.06 -11.50
N HIS A 36 -1.36 -11.58 -12.71
CA HIS A 36 -1.21 -10.78 -13.93
C HIS A 36 -2.52 -10.14 -14.44
N CYS A 37 -3.68 -10.57 -13.91
CA CYS A 37 -5.00 -10.14 -14.37
C CYS A 37 -5.51 -8.88 -13.65
N ARG A 38 -5.03 -8.56 -12.44
CA ARG A 38 -5.55 -7.50 -11.55
C ARG A 38 -5.64 -6.07 -12.14
N SER A 39 -4.81 -5.79 -13.15
CA SER A 39 -4.73 -4.50 -13.86
C SER A 39 -4.52 -4.73 -15.37
N CYS A 40 -5.09 -5.81 -15.91
CA CYS A 40 -4.98 -6.14 -17.32
C CYS A 40 -6.06 -5.42 -18.14
N ALA A 41 -5.65 -4.49 -19.02
CA ALA A 41 -6.55 -3.78 -19.93
C ALA A 41 -7.36 -4.74 -20.80
N LEU A 42 -6.70 -5.74 -21.40
CA LEU A 42 -7.36 -6.76 -22.20
C LEU A 42 -8.40 -7.56 -21.41
N GLY A 43 -8.10 -7.90 -20.14
CA GLY A 43 -9.04 -8.62 -19.29
C GLY A 43 -10.30 -7.79 -18.96
N ALA A 44 -10.12 -6.49 -18.72
CA ALA A 44 -11.21 -5.55 -18.48
C ALA A 44 -12.09 -5.37 -19.73
N GLU A 45 -11.45 -5.23 -20.90
CA GLU A 45 -12.12 -5.15 -22.21
C GLU A 45 -12.99 -6.39 -22.46
N LYS A 46 -12.44 -7.60 -22.27
CA LYS A 46 -13.20 -8.84 -22.45
C LYS A 46 -14.31 -9.04 -21.40
N ALA A 47 -14.19 -8.40 -20.25
CA ALA A 47 -15.25 -8.38 -19.24
C ALA A 47 -16.29 -7.26 -19.49
N GLY A 48 -16.09 -6.40 -20.49
CA GLY A 48 -16.96 -5.25 -20.75
C GLY A 48 -16.95 -4.21 -19.63
N LYS A 49 -15.86 -4.10 -18.87
CA LYS A 49 -15.76 -3.18 -17.72
C LYS A 49 -14.63 -2.18 -17.93
N PRO A 50 -14.76 -0.95 -17.41
CA PRO A 50 -13.68 0.01 -17.43
C PRO A 50 -12.49 -0.51 -16.63
N LEU A 51 -11.27 -0.27 -17.11
CA LEU A 51 -10.08 -0.53 -16.32
C LEU A 51 -10.02 0.50 -15.17
N PRO A 52 -10.03 0.08 -13.90
CA PRO A 52 -9.90 1.03 -12.80
C PRO A 52 -8.49 1.65 -12.84
N GLN A 53 -8.38 2.94 -13.21
CA GLN A 53 -7.10 3.67 -13.22
C GLN A 53 -6.41 3.63 -11.84
N THR A 54 -7.20 3.58 -10.77
CA THR A 54 -6.75 3.43 -9.39
C THR A 54 -6.01 2.12 -9.12
N ALA A 55 -6.28 1.06 -9.89
CA ALA A 55 -5.62 -0.24 -9.73
C ALA A 55 -4.14 -0.20 -10.14
N ILE A 56 -3.76 0.61 -11.13
CA ILE A 56 -2.36 0.66 -11.62
C ILE A 56 -1.45 1.31 -10.58
N ALA A 57 -1.84 2.47 -10.05
CA ALA A 57 -1.06 3.16 -9.01
C ALA A 57 -1.01 2.36 -7.70
N ALA A 58 -2.14 1.78 -7.28
CA ALA A 58 -2.20 0.92 -6.10
C ALA A 58 -1.39 -0.38 -6.28
N ASP A 59 -1.30 -0.92 -7.49
CA ASP A 59 -0.45 -2.06 -7.81
C ASP A 59 1.04 -1.71 -7.79
N ALA A 60 1.43 -0.55 -8.31
CA ALA A 60 2.82 -0.08 -8.23
C ALA A 60 3.28 0.02 -6.76
N LEU A 61 2.40 0.51 -5.89
CA LEU A 61 2.65 0.55 -4.45
C LEU A 61 2.73 -0.84 -3.81
N SER A 62 2.05 -1.86 -4.34
CA SER A 62 1.99 -3.19 -3.71
C SER A 62 3.36 -3.86 -3.58
N CYS A 63 4.25 -3.70 -4.56
CA CYS A 63 5.61 -4.28 -4.54
C CYS A 63 6.68 -3.33 -3.97
N LEU A 64 6.31 -2.10 -3.61
CA LEU A 64 7.26 -1.09 -3.12
C LEU A 64 7.56 -1.30 -1.63
N CYS A 65 8.84 -1.31 -1.24
CA CYS A 65 9.22 -1.21 0.17
C CYS A 65 9.09 0.25 0.64
N PRO A 66 8.30 0.58 1.67
CA PRO A 66 8.07 1.96 2.11
C PRO A 66 9.30 2.58 2.78
N ARG A 67 10.25 1.76 3.26
CA ARG A 67 11.46 2.25 3.94
C ARG A 67 12.57 2.67 2.98
N CYS A 68 12.75 1.94 1.89
CA CYS A 68 13.81 2.24 0.91
C CYS A 68 13.27 2.67 -0.45
N PHE A 69 11.95 2.69 -0.64
CA PHE A 69 11.25 3.03 -1.88
C PHE A 69 11.72 2.24 -3.11
N ARG A 70 12.23 1.03 -2.90
CA ARG A 70 12.63 0.12 -3.98
C ARG A 70 11.55 -0.94 -4.20
N PRO A 71 11.24 -1.30 -5.46
CA PRO A 71 10.43 -2.46 -5.74
C PRO A 71 11.16 -3.71 -5.24
N ALA A 72 10.42 -4.62 -4.63
CA ALA A 72 10.94 -5.90 -4.18
C ALA A 72 9.99 -7.02 -4.63
N PRO A 73 10.51 -8.14 -5.13
CA PRO A 73 9.68 -9.28 -5.55
C PRO A 73 8.92 -9.90 -4.37
N ARG A 74 9.44 -9.72 -3.15
CA ARG A 74 8.85 -10.19 -1.90
C ARG A 74 8.93 -9.12 -0.83
N LEU A 75 7.80 -8.86 -0.18
CA LEU A 75 7.71 -8.03 1.03
C LEU A 75 7.40 -8.91 2.25
N ILE A 76 8.15 -8.72 3.32
CA ILE A 76 7.92 -9.30 4.64
C ILE A 76 6.83 -8.50 5.34
N ASN A 77 5.86 -9.19 5.93
CA ASN A 77 4.66 -8.61 6.56
C ASN A 77 3.90 -7.65 5.62
N GLY A 78 3.99 -7.87 4.30
CA GLY A 78 3.32 -7.06 3.28
C GLY A 78 3.88 -5.64 3.06
N HIS A 79 4.98 -5.26 3.72
CA HIS A 79 5.52 -3.89 3.59
C HIS A 79 7.04 -3.82 3.48
N LEU A 80 7.87 -4.50 4.27
CA LEU A 80 9.33 -4.34 4.19
C LEU A 80 9.98 -5.31 3.21
N CYS A 81 10.94 -4.87 2.38
CA CYS A 81 11.79 -5.83 1.67
C CYS A 81 12.70 -6.59 2.65
N VAL A 82 13.26 -7.73 2.21
CA VAL A 82 14.12 -8.59 3.05
C VAL A 82 15.27 -7.81 3.70
N SER A 83 15.92 -6.90 2.95
CA SER A 83 17.02 -6.09 3.47
C SER A 83 16.57 -5.14 4.59
N CYS A 84 15.49 -4.38 4.37
CA CYS A 84 14.97 -3.46 5.37
C CYS A 84 14.40 -4.19 6.60
N TYR A 85 13.77 -5.35 6.39
CA TYR A 85 13.31 -6.21 7.48
C TYR A 85 14.49 -6.70 8.35
N ASN A 86 15.58 -7.14 7.72
CA ASN A 86 16.78 -7.56 8.46
C ASN A 86 17.39 -6.40 9.26
N ARG A 87 17.47 -5.19 8.68
CA ARG A 87 17.93 -4.00 9.41
C ARG A 87 17.01 -3.62 10.55
N ASP A 88 15.69 -3.76 10.38
CA ASP A 88 14.74 -3.55 11.48
C ASP A 88 14.97 -4.57 12.61
N ARG A 89 15.15 -5.85 12.26
CA ARG A 89 15.47 -6.91 13.22
C ARG A 89 16.79 -6.67 13.95
N GLU A 90 17.82 -6.16 13.28
CA GLU A 90 19.07 -5.74 13.93
C GLU A 90 18.80 -4.65 14.98
N VAL A 91 18.00 -3.63 14.66
CA VAL A 91 17.61 -2.60 15.64
C VAL A 91 16.85 -3.21 16.81
N ALA A 92 15.90 -4.12 16.54
CA ALA A 92 15.14 -4.80 17.61
C ALA A 92 16.05 -5.63 18.53
N ARG A 93 17.15 -6.18 17.99
CA ARG A 93 18.17 -6.93 18.75
C ARG A 93 19.24 -6.03 19.38
N GLY A 94 19.27 -4.74 19.03
CA GLY A 94 20.29 -3.78 19.45
C GLY A 94 21.67 -4.00 18.83
N ARG A 95 21.84 -4.95 17.91
CA ARG A 95 23.15 -5.34 17.35
C ARG A 95 23.04 -5.69 15.88
N ASN A 96 24.01 -5.23 15.09
CA ASN A 96 24.16 -5.57 13.68
C ASN A 96 24.91 -6.90 13.52
N ALA A 97 25.03 -7.39 12.27
CA ALA A 97 25.74 -8.63 11.97
C ALA A 97 27.24 -8.66 12.40
N LYS A 98 27.84 -7.50 12.66
CA LYS A 98 29.23 -7.34 13.15
C LYS A 98 29.29 -7.08 14.67
N GLY A 99 28.17 -7.20 15.39
CA GLY A 99 28.08 -6.97 16.83
C GLY A 99 27.96 -5.50 17.26
N GLY A 100 28.04 -4.54 16.34
CA GLY A 100 27.94 -3.11 16.66
C GLY A 100 26.50 -2.58 16.68
N VAL A 101 26.31 -1.33 17.13
CA VAL A 101 24.99 -0.67 17.14
C VAL A 101 24.51 -0.43 15.69
N PRO A 102 23.27 -0.81 15.33
CA PRO A 102 22.73 -0.55 14.00
C PRO A 102 22.53 0.96 13.76
N ARG A 103 23.02 1.46 12.62
CA ARG A 103 22.84 2.88 12.24
C ARG A 103 21.37 3.29 12.11
N LEU A 104 20.49 2.33 11.80
CA LEU A 104 19.07 2.58 11.64
C LEU A 104 18.40 2.98 12.96
N THR A 105 18.95 2.59 14.12
CA THR A 105 18.40 2.92 15.45
C THR A 105 18.19 4.42 15.62
N ALA A 106 19.13 5.25 15.17
CA ALA A 106 19.05 6.71 15.30
C ALA A 106 17.97 7.37 14.42
N LYS A 107 17.35 6.63 13.50
CA LYS A 107 16.36 7.16 12.56
C LYS A 107 14.92 6.72 12.88
N LEU A 108 14.77 5.62 13.61
CA LEU A 108 13.46 5.05 13.88
C LEU A 108 12.78 5.78 15.04
N HIS A 109 11.56 6.22 14.80
CA HIS A 109 10.73 6.93 15.78
C HIS A 109 9.26 6.58 15.58
N ASN A 110 8.43 7.01 16.52
CA ASN A 110 6.98 6.87 16.42
C ASN A 110 6.42 8.09 15.69
N LEU A 111 5.52 7.87 14.76
CA LEU A 111 4.89 8.94 13.98
C LEU A 111 3.39 8.78 13.97
N THR A 112 2.68 9.86 14.26
CA THR A 112 1.21 9.93 14.14
C THR A 112 0.85 10.65 12.84
N ILE A 113 0.00 10.02 12.03
CA ILE A 113 -0.54 10.59 10.80
C ILE A 113 -2.06 10.68 10.91
N LEU A 114 -2.61 11.80 10.45
CA LEU A 114 -4.04 11.98 10.27
C LEU A 114 -4.46 11.49 8.88
N ILE A 115 -5.44 10.60 8.84
CA ILE A 115 -6.02 10.09 7.60
C ILE A 115 -7.51 10.40 7.52
N VAL A 116 -8.03 10.57 6.31
CA VAL A 116 -9.47 10.58 6.02
C VAL A 116 -9.82 9.27 5.35
N GLU A 117 -10.77 8.52 5.89
CA GLU A 117 -11.29 7.29 5.32
C GLU A 117 -12.82 7.35 5.38
N ALA A 118 -13.50 7.19 4.23
CA ALA A 118 -14.97 7.25 4.15
C ALA A 118 -15.59 8.49 4.83
N GLY A 119 -14.96 9.66 4.67
CA GLY A 119 -15.42 10.93 5.24
C GLY A 119 -15.08 11.16 6.72
N ALA A 120 -14.50 10.18 7.41
CA ALA A 120 -14.11 10.30 8.82
C ALA A 120 -12.60 10.53 8.97
N VAL A 121 -12.22 11.43 9.88
CA VAL A 121 -10.82 11.68 10.26
C VAL A 121 -10.39 10.66 11.32
N ARG A 122 -9.26 9.99 11.10
CA ARG A 122 -8.64 9.05 12.03
C ARG A 122 -7.19 9.40 12.29
N ARG A 123 -6.72 9.08 13.50
CA ARG A 123 -5.30 9.12 13.88
C ARG A 123 -4.72 7.72 13.81
N GLU A 124 -3.62 7.58 13.10
CA GLU A 124 -2.86 6.34 13.02
C GLU A 124 -1.44 6.58 13.52
N THR A 125 -1.05 5.83 14.55
CA THR A 125 0.30 5.87 15.11
C THR A 125 1.08 4.67 14.58
N LEU A 126 2.23 4.93 13.96
CA LEU A 126 3.14 3.90 13.50
C LEU A 126 4.43 3.97 14.29
N ASP A 127 4.82 2.82 14.83
CA ASP A 127 6.09 2.67 15.52
C ASP A 127 7.21 2.34 14.54
N ARG A 128 8.42 2.75 14.92
CA ARG A 128 9.66 2.38 14.22
C ARG A 128 9.60 2.69 12.73
N VAL A 129 9.25 3.91 12.37
CA VAL A 129 9.33 4.43 11.00
C VAL A 129 10.48 5.41 10.88
N THR A 130 11.02 5.57 9.67
CA THR A 130 12.12 6.52 9.37
C THR A 130 11.63 7.91 9.01
N GLY A 131 10.33 8.07 8.70
CA GLY A 131 9.73 9.36 8.37
C GLY A 131 8.30 9.23 7.83
N PRO A 132 7.69 10.37 7.43
CA PRO A 132 6.28 10.42 7.01
C PRO A 132 6.00 9.65 5.72
N GLN A 133 6.90 9.66 4.75
CA GLN A 133 6.68 8.95 3.49
C GLN A 133 6.59 7.43 3.71
N GLU A 134 7.42 6.87 4.59
CA GLU A 134 7.35 5.46 4.96
C GLU A 134 5.99 5.14 5.60
N ALA A 135 5.58 5.95 6.57
CA ALA A 135 4.33 5.79 7.29
C ALA A 135 3.11 5.91 6.37
N MET A 136 3.08 6.89 5.46
CA MET A 136 2.01 7.07 4.48
C MET A 136 1.87 5.85 3.56
N ILE A 137 2.98 5.34 3.02
CA ILE A 137 2.92 4.16 2.14
C ILE A 137 2.51 2.92 2.92
N MET A 138 2.96 2.76 4.18
CA MET A 138 2.51 1.66 5.03
C MET A 138 1.00 1.70 5.28
N LEU A 139 0.43 2.88 5.55
CA LEU A 139 -1.01 3.05 5.73
C LEU A 139 -1.77 2.80 4.43
N ALA A 140 -1.30 3.35 3.31
CA ALA A 140 -1.91 3.13 2.00
C ALA A 140 -1.95 1.64 1.61
N LYS A 141 -0.91 0.86 1.96
CA LYS A 141 -0.87 -0.59 1.73
C LYS A 141 -1.84 -1.38 2.60
N ARG A 142 -2.14 -0.92 3.81
CA ARG A 142 -3.06 -1.57 4.75
C ARG A 142 -4.52 -1.21 4.49
N ALA A 143 -4.75 -0.05 3.88
CA ALA A 143 -6.08 0.47 3.63
C ALA A 143 -6.89 -0.45 2.71
N ARG A 144 -8.13 -0.72 3.11
CA ARG A 144 -9.11 -1.47 2.28
C ARG A 144 -10.00 -0.55 1.47
N ARG A 145 -9.99 0.75 1.78
CA ARG A 145 -10.75 1.81 1.12
C ARG A 145 -9.79 2.95 0.77
N PRO A 146 -10.16 3.84 -0.16
CA PRO A 146 -9.38 5.04 -0.42
C PRO A 146 -9.17 5.84 0.86
N ILE A 147 -7.93 6.28 1.08
CA ILE A 147 -7.55 7.16 2.18
C ILE A 147 -6.91 8.42 1.63
N ALA A 148 -7.15 9.55 2.28
CA ALA A 148 -6.40 10.78 2.08
C ALA A 148 -5.55 11.07 3.31
N PHE A 149 -4.37 11.66 3.12
CA PHE A 149 -3.50 12.08 4.21
C PHE A 149 -3.69 13.56 4.46
N LEU A 150 -3.95 13.93 5.71
CA LEU A 150 -4.02 15.33 6.09
C LEU A 150 -2.62 15.85 6.44
N ARG A 151 -2.36 17.10 6.06
CA ARG A 151 -1.17 17.80 6.50
C ARG A 151 -1.21 17.92 8.03
N PRO A 152 -0.14 17.61 8.76
CA PRO A 152 -0.04 17.98 10.16
C PRO A 152 -0.13 19.51 10.21
N ILE A 153 -1.23 20.04 10.75
CA ILE A 153 -1.31 21.47 11.04
C ILE A 153 -0.36 21.69 12.22
N HIS A 154 0.80 22.28 11.99
CA HIS A 154 1.74 22.63 13.06
C HIS A 154 1.13 23.79 13.88
N ARG A 155 0.36 23.44 14.91
CA ARG A 155 -0.06 24.17 16.15
C ARG A 155 -1.30 23.41 16.66
N ILE A 156 -1.45 23.04 17.92
CA ILE A 156 -1.42 23.83 19.15
C ILE A 156 -0.94 22.91 20.30
N GLY A 157 -0.45 23.51 21.40
CA GLY A 157 0.02 22.84 22.62
C GLY A 157 -1.04 21.99 23.37
N PRO A 158 -0.94 21.82 24.70
CA PRO A 158 -1.61 20.74 25.46
C PRO A 158 -3.15 20.74 25.48
N ALA A 159 -3.82 21.64 24.76
CA ALA A 159 -5.27 21.59 24.59
C ALA A 159 -5.62 20.65 23.43
N GLY A 160 -6.26 19.53 23.77
CA GLY A 160 -6.71 18.51 22.82
C GLY A 160 -7.53 19.08 21.66
N LEU A 161 -7.53 18.36 20.54
CA LEU A 161 -8.41 18.65 19.40
C LEU A 161 -9.85 18.77 19.91
N PRO A 162 -10.61 19.80 19.51
CA PRO A 162 -12.05 19.76 19.70
C PRO A 162 -12.65 18.58 18.93
N PRO A 163 -13.74 17.97 19.41
CA PRO A 163 -14.49 17.00 18.63
C PRO A 163 -14.95 17.70 17.34
N ILE A 164 -14.68 17.07 16.19
CA ILE A 164 -15.15 17.57 14.89
C ILE A 164 -16.64 17.22 14.78
N SER A 165 -17.47 17.99 15.48
CA SER A 165 -18.90 18.10 15.20
C SER A 165 -19.13 19.40 14.45
N GLU A 166 -18.81 19.43 13.17
CA GLU A 166 -19.53 20.21 12.17
C GLU A 166 -18.94 19.94 10.79
N ALA A 167 -19.84 19.54 9.91
CA ALA A 167 -19.70 19.29 8.48
C ALA A 167 -18.58 20.09 7.79
N MET A 168 -17.53 19.37 7.37
CA MET A 168 -16.76 19.77 6.21
C MET A 168 -16.98 18.70 5.14
N GLN A 169 -18.08 18.87 4.39
CA GLN A 169 -18.30 18.19 3.12
C GLN A 169 -17.18 18.63 2.17
N LEU A 170 -16.07 17.89 2.17
CA LEU A 170 -15.10 17.98 1.09
C LEU A 170 -15.74 17.30 -0.12
N GLU A 171 -16.33 18.10 -1.00
CA GLU A 171 -16.70 17.68 -2.34
C GLU A 171 -15.43 17.25 -3.07
N LEU A 172 -15.25 15.93 -3.19
CA LEU A 172 -14.26 15.34 -4.09
C LEU A 172 -14.85 15.42 -5.50
N PRO A 173 -14.19 16.08 -6.47
CA PRO A 173 -14.65 16.05 -7.86
C PRO A 173 -14.55 14.60 -8.38
N LEU A 174 -15.67 14.13 -8.91
CA LEU A 174 -15.88 12.81 -9.53
C LEU A 174 -14.99 12.59 -10.75
#